data_AF-A0A382CLV0-F1
#
_entry.id   AF-A0A382CLV0-F1
#
_cell.length_a   1.000
_cell.length_b   1.000
_cell.length_c   1.000
_cell.angle_alpha   90.00
_cell.angle_beta   90.00
_cell.angle_gamma   90.00
#
_symmetry.space_group_name_H-M   'P 1'
#
loop_
_entity.id
_entity.type
_entity.pdbx_description
1 polymer ?
#
loop_
_entity_poly.entity_id
_entity_poly.type
_entity_poly.pdbx_seq_one_letter_code
_entity_poly.pdbx_strand_id
1 'polypeptide(L)'
;VSVLFKKIPIPEEIKSTAEKNAQLRFMRDQIYIWEISRNEEMIGLAYLDNVKGKSQPITYAVFFDSQGMVEESHIIKYREPIGGEVSNQYWLNQFFGKSWESDYKIGSDIDGISGATISVNAVTRGIHRSTYIVEYLLIQKNE
;
A
#
# COMPACT_ATOMS: atom_id res chain seq x y z
N VAL A 1 3.47 -8.39 21.99
CA VAL A 1 2.93 -7.88 20.71
C VAL A 1 1.83 -8.82 20.28
N SER A 2 0.64 -8.31 19.98
CA SER A 2 -0.47 -9.06 19.39
C SER A 2 -0.65 -8.61 17.95
N VAL A 3 -1.10 -9.55 17.10
CA VAL A 3 -1.36 -9.31 15.69
C VAL A 3 -2.74 -9.87 15.35
N LEU A 4 -3.68 -9.01 14.99
CA LEU A 4 -5.05 -9.39 14.64
C LEU A 4 -5.27 -9.29 13.14
N PHE A 5 -5.43 -10.43 12.49
CA PHE A 5 -5.77 -10.50 11.07
C PHE A 5 -7.24 -10.18 10.82
N LYS A 6 -7.51 -9.33 9.83
CA LYS A 6 -8.83 -9.02 9.30
C LYS A 6 -8.82 -9.08 7.78
N LYS A 7 -9.87 -9.68 7.23
CA LYS A 7 -10.21 -9.59 5.81
C LYS A 7 -11.46 -8.73 5.73
N ILE A 8 -11.33 -7.54 5.18
CA ILE A 8 -12.43 -6.55 5.17
C ILE A 8 -12.85 -6.23 3.75
N PRO A 9 -14.15 -6.00 3.48
CA PRO A 9 -14.56 -5.32 2.26
C PRO A 9 -13.94 -3.93 2.21
N ILE A 10 -13.71 -3.39 1.02
CA ILE A 10 -13.22 -2.02 0.89
C ILE A 10 -14.32 -1.07 1.39
N PRO A 11 -14.05 -0.17 2.35
CA PRO A 11 -15.07 0.75 2.84
C PRO A 11 -15.53 1.70 1.73
N GLU A 12 -16.83 1.71 1.44
CA GLU A 12 -17.38 2.45 0.30
C GLU A 12 -17.25 3.97 0.49
N GLU A 13 -17.18 4.43 1.74
CA GLU A 13 -16.99 5.82 2.16
C GLU A 13 -15.68 6.42 1.65
N ILE A 14 -14.60 5.63 1.63
CA ILE A 14 -13.25 6.08 1.24
C ILE A 14 -12.84 5.60 -0.15
N LYS A 15 -13.46 4.53 -0.66
CA LYS A 15 -13.07 3.86 -1.91
C LYS A 15 -12.91 4.81 -3.10
N SER A 16 -13.92 5.64 -3.36
CA SER A 16 -13.91 6.58 -4.50
C SER A 16 -12.78 7.60 -4.39
N THR A 17 -12.53 8.11 -3.18
CA THR A 17 -11.44 9.06 -2.90
C THR A 17 -10.08 8.40 -3.08
N ALA A 18 -9.89 7.19 -2.53
CA ALA A 18 -8.65 6.45 -2.66
C ALA A 18 -8.32 6.11 -4.12
N GLU A 19 -9.30 5.62 -4.90
CA GLU A 19 -9.09 5.29 -6.31
C GLU A 19 -8.79 6.51 -7.19
N LYS A 20 -9.46 7.65 -6.93
CA LYS A 20 -9.25 8.89 -7.70
C LYS A 20 -7.87 9.49 -7.44
N ASN A 21 -7.48 9.64 -6.18
CA ASN A 21 -6.19 10.26 -5.83
C ASN A 21 -5.00 9.38 -6.25
N ALA A 22 -5.09 8.06 -6.06
CA ALA A 22 -4.05 7.14 -6.50
C ALA A 22 -4.11 6.83 -8.01
N GLN A 23 -5.17 7.23 -8.72
CA GLN A 23 -5.42 6.90 -10.12
C GLN A 23 -5.33 5.39 -10.39
N LEU A 24 -5.88 4.57 -9.48
CA LEU A 24 -5.81 3.11 -9.53
C LEU A 24 -7.01 2.45 -8.85
N ARG A 25 -7.78 1.68 -9.62
CA ARG A 25 -8.92 0.92 -9.10
C ARG A 25 -8.51 -0.34 -8.35
N PHE A 26 -9.30 -0.73 -7.35
CA PHE A 26 -9.08 -2.00 -6.67
C PHE A 26 -9.33 -3.19 -7.62
N MET A 27 -8.51 -4.23 -7.49
CA MET A 27 -8.69 -5.46 -8.28
C MET A 27 -9.78 -6.38 -7.73
N ARG A 28 -10.03 -6.28 -6.41
CA ARG A 28 -11.00 -7.06 -5.66
C ARG A 28 -11.83 -6.11 -4.82
N ASP A 29 -12.93 -6.59 -4.26
CA ASP A 29 -13.84 -5.88 -3.37
C ASP A 29 -13.40 -5.91 -1.89
N GLN A 30 -12.24 -6.49 -1.60
CA GLN A 30 -11.74 -6.75 -0.26
C GLN A 30 -10.22 -6.62 -0.18
N ILE A 31 -9.74 -6.32 1.02
CA ILE A 31 -8.33 -6.17 1.38
C ILE A 31 -8.01 -6.96 2.65
N TYR A 32 -6.73 -7.12 2.94
CA TYR A 32 -6.24 -7.83 4.12
C TYR A 32 -5.48 -6.86 5.01
N ILE A 33 -5.81 -6.86 6.29
CA ILE A 33 -5.22 -5.99 7.30
C ILE A 33 -4.74 -6.84 8.48
N TRP A 34 -3.62 -6.44 9.08
CA TRP A 34 -3.21 -6.91 10.40
C TRP A 34 -3.08 -5.71 11.33
N GLU A 35 -3.86 -5.70 12.40
CA GLU A 35 -3.72 -4.73 13.47
C GLU A 35 -2.63 -5.19 14.43
N ILE A 36 -1.61 -4.36 14.65
CA ILE A 36 -0.45 -4.69 15.46
C ILE A 36 -0.51 -3.86 16.74
N SER A 37 -0.52 -4.54 17.88
CA SER A 37 -0.63 -3.89 19.18
C SER A 37 0.43 -4.39 20.17
N ARG A 38 0.79 -3.53 21.13
CA ARG A 38 1.66 -3.85 22.25
C ARG A 38 1.01 -3.33 23.53
N ASN A 39 0.77 -4.21 24.50
CA ASN A 39 0.09 -3.85 25.74
C ASN A 39 -1.24 -3.13 25.50
N GLU A 40 -2.06 -3.66 24.57
CA GLU A 40 -3.36 -3.10 24.15
C GLU A 40 -3.29 -1.78 23.37
N GLU A 41 -2.13 -1.13 23.29
CA GLU A 41 -1.90 0.05 22.45
C GLU A 41 -1.64 -0.38 21.00
N MET A 42 -2.35 0.24 20.04
CA MET A 42 -2.08 0.03 18.61
C MET A 42 -0.79 0.75 18.21
N ILE A 43 0.17 -0.02 17.71
CA ILE A 43 1.47 0.51 17.27
C ILE A 43 1.60 0.58 15.75
N GLY A 44 0.66 -0.02 15.02
CA GLY A 44 0.65 0.03 13.56
C GLY A 44 -0.32 -0.93 12.89
N LEU A 45 -0.33 -0.87 11.56
CA LEU A 45 -1.15 -1.69 10.68
C LEU A 45 -0.30 -2.27 9.56
N ALA A 46 -0.51 -3.53 9.20
CA ALA A 46 -0.05 -4.06 7.93
C ALA A 46 -1.23 -4.16 6.95
N TYR A 47 -1.04 -3.68 5.73
CA TYR A 47 -2.00 -3.72 4.64
C TYR A 47 -1.48 -4.63 3.54
N LEU A 48 -2.30 -5.51 2.99
CA LEU A 48 -1.96 -6.35 1.83
C LEU A 48 -3.06 -6.33 0.79
N ASP A 49 -2.64 -6.14 -0.47
CA ASP A 49 -3.54 -6.07 -1.61
C ASP A 49 -2.81 -6.47 -2.91
N ASN A 50 -3.55 -6.49 -4.01
CA ASN A 50 -3.03 -6.71 -5.35
C ASN A 50 -3.21 -5.46 -6.22
N VAL A 51 -2.19 -5.20 -7.03
CA VAL A 51 -2.27 -4.27 -8.16
C VAL A 51 -2.13 -5.01 -9.48
N LYS A 52 -2.71 -4.45 -10.53
CA LYS A 52 -2.63 -5.02 -11.87
C LYS A 52 -1.23 -4.77 -12.44
N GLY A 53 -0.46 -5.82 -12.69
CA GLY A 53 0.76 -5.77 -13.51
C GLY A 53 0.44 -5.70 -15.01
N LYS A 54 1.39 -6.06 -15.87
CA LYS A 54 1.16 -6.10 -17.32
C LYS A 54 0.07 -7.11 -17.70
N SER A 55 0.08 -8.28 -17.09
CA SER A 55 -0.81 -9.42 -17.35
C SER A 55 -1.13 -10.21 -16.09
N GLN A 56 -0.27 -10.18 -15.06
CA GLN A 56 -0.48 -10.87 -13.80
C GLN A 56 -0.55 -9.88 -12.62
N PRO A 57 -1.25 -10.22 -11.52
CA PRO A 57 -1.29 -9.37 -10.34
C PRO A 57 0.07 -9.33 -9.64
N ILE A 58 0.40 -8.17 -9.08
CA ILE A 58 1.49 -7.98 -8.14
C ILE A 58 0.89 -7.89 -6.74
N THR A 59 1.28 -8.78 -5.84
CA THR A 59 0.84 -8.77 -4.45
C THR A 59 1.86 -7.99 -3.63
N TYR A 60 1.42 -6.97 -2.90
CA TYR A 60 2.28 -6.12 -2.10
C TYR A 60 1.73 -6.00 -0.68
N ALA A 61 2.61 -5.73 0.27
CA ALA A 61 2.28 -5.40 1.65
C ALA A 61 2.94 -4.07 2.04
N VAL A 62 2.26 -3.29 2.86
CA VAL A 62 2.73 -2.02 3.40
C VAL A 62 2.49 -2.03 4.90
N PHE A 63 3.51 -1.68 5.66
CA PHE A 63 3.45 -1.53 7.11
C PHE A 63 3.37 -0.05 7.44
N PHE A 64 2.48 0.28 8.35
CA PHE A 64 2.20 1.64 8.80
C PHE A 64 2.39 1.74 10.30
N ASP A 65 2.85 2.90 10.76
CA ASP A 65 2.81 3.25 12.18
C ASP A 65 1.38 3.60 12.65
N SER A 66 1.24 3.99 13.91
CA SER A 66 -0.05 4.41 14.48
C SER A 66 -0.56 5.76 13.97
N GLN A 67 0.24 6.50 13.20
CA GLN A 67 -0.10 7.80 12.58
C GLN A 67 -0.40 7.66 11.08
N GLY A 68 -0.38 6.45 10.53
CA GLY A 68 -0.64 6.22 9.11
C GLY A 68 0.56 6.52 8.20
N MET A 69 1.76 6.68 8.76
CA MET A 69 2.99 6.81 8.00
C MET A 69 3.52 5.44 7.57
N VAL A 70 4.00 5.33 6.33
CA VAL A 70 4.63 4.11 5.84
C VAL A 70 5.95 3.85 6.55
N GLU A 71 6.06 2.70 7.22
CA GLU A 71 7.28 2.23 7.89
C GLU A 71 8.06 1.25 7.01
N GLU A 72 7.36 0.38 6.28
CA GLU A 72 8.00 -0.60 5.40
C GLU A 72 7.07 -1.00 4.26
N SER A 73 7.63 -1.48 3.16
CA SER A 73 6.88 -1.99 2.02
C SER A 73 7.59 -3.19 1.42
N HIS A 74 6.82 -4.19 0.96
CA HIS A 74 7.36 -5.37 0.30
C HIS A 74 6.49 -5.83 -0.86
N ILE A 75 7.14 -6.40 -1.87
CA ILE A 75 6.46 -7.21 -2.88
C ILE A 75 6.41 -8.65 -2.37
N ILE A 76 5.21 -9.11 -2.00
CA ILE A 76 4.97 -10.46 -1.49
C ILE A 76 5.01 -11.49 -2.62
N LYS A 77 4.46 -11.13 -3.79
CA LYS A 77 4.49 -12.01 -4.95
C LYS A 77 4.45 -11.23 -6.25
N TYR A 78 5.54 -11.35 -7.01
CA TYR A 78 5.65 -10.90 -8.38
C TYR A 78 5.52 -12.11 -9.34
N ARG A 79 4.79 -11.96 -10.45
CA ARG A 79 4.39 -13.08 -11.32
C ARG A 79 4.73 -12.88 -12.80
N GLU A 80 5.47 -11.84 -13.13
CA GLU A 80 5.85 -11.51 -14.51
C GLU A 80 7.34 -11.76 -14.73
N PRO A 81 7.78 -11.99 -15.97
CA PRO A 81 9.21 -12.23 -16.26
C PRO A 81 10.05 -10.94 -16.21
N ILE A 82 9.43 -9.77 -16.39
CA ILE A 82 10.13 -8.47 -16.49
C ILE A 82 9.39 -7.46 -15.62
N GLY A 83 10.15 -6.68 -14.86
CA GLY A 83 9.65 -5.62 -13.99
C GLY A 83 9.65 -5.96 -12.50
N GLY A 84 10.16 -7.15 -12.13
CA GLY A 84 10.27 -7.61 -10.75
C GLY A 84 11.24 -6.79 -9.87
N GLU A 85 12.03 -5.92 -10.50
CA GLU A 85 12.93 -4.96 -9.85
C GLU A 85 12.23 -4.05 -8.83
N VAL A 86 10.91 -3.86 -8.94
CA VAL A 86 10.11 -3.18 -7.89
C VAL A 86 10.13 -3.90 -6.54
N SER A 87 10.62 -5.14 -6.49
CA SER A 87 10.83 -5.90 -5.24
C SER A 87 12.16 -5.52 -4.55
N ASN A 88 12.98 -4.68 -5.17
CA ASN A 88 14.23 -4.21 -4.60
C ASN A 88 13.95 -3.31 -3.39
N GLN A 89 14.53 -3.65 -2.24
CA GLN A 89 14.28 -2.93 -0.98
C GLN A 89 14.79 -1.48 -1.04
N TYR A 90 15.86 -1.18 -1.76
CA TYR A 90 16.33 0.19 -1.95
C TYR A 90 15.28 1.05 -2.66
N TRP A 91 14.64 0.50 -3.70
CA TRP A 91 13.56 1.20 -4.40
C TRP A 91 12.32 1.36 -3.51
N LEU A 92 11.95 0.33 -2.75
CA LEU A 92 10.81 0.35 -1.82
C LEU A 92 11.03 1.30 -0.62
N ASN A 93 12.27 1.52 -0.20
CA ASN A 93 12.56 2.43 0.91
C ASN A 93 12.23 3.90 0.60
N GLN A 94 12.03 4.27 -0.68
CA GLN A 94 11.54 5.59 -1.05
C GLN A 94 10.14 5.88 -0.51
N PHE A 95 9.36 4.86 -0.14
CA PHE A 95 8.03 5.03 0.44
C PHE A 95 8.06 5.30 1.95
N PHE A 96 9.19 5.10 2.64
CA PHE A 96 9.33 5.33 4.07
C PHE A 96 8.93 6.78 4.45
N GLY A 97 8.12 6.92 5.50
CA GLY A 97 7.64 8.20 6.01
C GLY A 97 6.58 8.89 5.14
N LYS A 98 6.11 8.26 4.05
CA LYS A 98 5.03 8.83 3.24
C LYS A 98 3.67 8.56 3.87
N SER A 99 2.77 9.53 3.69
CA SER A 99 1.36 9.47 4.12
C SER A 99 0.43 9.58 2.92
N TRP A 100 -0.88 9.73 3.14
CA TRP A 100 -1.86 10.06 2.09
C TRP A 100 -1.70 11.46 1.49
N GLU A 101 -0.98 12.36 2.16
CA GLU A 101 -0.73 13.74 1.69
C GLU A 101 0.52 13.88 0.81
N SER A 102 1.32 12.82 0.69
CA SER A 102 2.54 12.82 -0.13
C SER A 102 2.23 12.77 -1.65
N ASP A 103 3.17 13.21 -2.50
CA ASP A 103 2.92 13.37 -3.96
C ASP A 103 2.92 12.03 -4.74
N TYR A 104 3.78 11.07 -4.38
CA TYR A 104 3.97 9.76 -5.07
C TYR A 104 4.24 9.87 -6.57
N LYS A 105 4.59 11.06 -7.05
CA LYS A 105 4.79 11.31 -8.47
C LYS A 105 6.09 10.68 -8.95
N ILE A 106 5.96 9.76 -9.90
CA ILE A 106 7.10 9.07 -10.48
C ILE A 106 7.95 10.06 -11.28
N GLY A 107 9.26 10.03 -11.07
CA GLY A 107 10.25 10.90 -11.69
C GLY A 107 10.51 12.23 -10.97
N SER A 108 9.75 12.56 -9.93
CA SER A 108 10.03 13.70 -9.03
C SER A 108 10.06 13.32 -7.56
N ASP A 109 9.18 12.41 -7.14
CA ASP A 109 9.06 11.94 -5.75
C ASP A 109 9.43 10.45 -5.60
N ILE A 110 9.15 9.62 -6.62
CA ILE A 110 9.54 8.21 -6.67
C ILE A 110 10.34 7.93 -7.93
N ASP A 111 11.52 7.32 -7.79
CA ASP A 111 12.34 6.96 -8.94
C ASP A 111 11.66 5.92 -9.84
N GLY A 112 11.87 6.07 -11.14
CA GLY A 112 11.52 5.05 -12.12
C GLY A 112 12.54 3.90 -12.11
N ILE A 113 12.13 2.76 -12.68
CA ILE A 113 13.03 1.64 -12.98
C ILE A 113 12.96 1.38 -14.49
N SER A 114 14.13 1.39 -15.14
CA SER A 114 14.23 1.14 -16.57
C SER A 114 13.65 -0.23 -16.95
N GLY A 115 12.82 -0.28 -17.99
CA GLY A 115 12.15 -1.51 -18.44
C GLY A 115 11.01 -2.01 -17.53
N ALA A 116 10.72 -1.34 -16.42
CA ALA A 116 9.71 -1.76 -15.43
C ALA A 116 8.57 -0.74 -15.24
N THR A 117 8.34 0.16 -16.21
CA THR A 117 7.40 1.29 -16.10
C THR A 117 5.99 0.87 -15.62
N ILE A 118 5.46 -0.25 -16.11
CA ILE A 118 4.14 -0.74 -15.70
C ILE A 118 4.13 -1.14 -14.23
N SER A 119 5.14 -1.89 -13.79
CA SER A 119 5.26 -2.34 -12.40
C SER A 119 5.50 -1.18 -11.44
N VAL A 120 6.37 -0.22 -11.80
CA VAL A 120 6.60 1.01 -11.04
C VAL A 120 5.29 1.76 -10.85
N ASN A 121 4.55 2.04 -11.94
CA ASN A 121 3.26 2.72 -11.84
C ASN A 121 2.25 1.95 -11.00
N ALA A 122 2.16 0.64 -11.17
CA ALA A 122 1.20 -0.19 -10.44
C ALA A 122 1.49 -0.19 -8.93
N VAL A 123 2.75 -0.42 -8.54
CA VAL A 123 3.15 -0.52 -7.13
C VAL A 123 3.08 0.85 -6.45
N THR A 124 3.64 1.91 -7.05
CA THR A 124 3.60 3.27 -6.49
C THR A 124 2.16 3.72 -6.22
N ARG A 125 1.26 3.53 -7.18
CA ARG A 125 -0.15 3.88 -7.00
C ARG A 125 -0.88 2.95 -6.03
N GLY A 126 -0.48 1.68 -5.95
CA GLY A 126 -0.99 0.74 -4.95
C GLY A 126 -0.69 1.21 -3.53
N ILE A 127 0.58 1.54 -3.26
CA ILE A 127 1.02 2.06 -1.96
C ILE A 127 0.31 3.37 -1.65
N HIS A 128 0.26 4.32 -2.59
CA HIS A 128 -0.48 5.57 -2.40
C HIS A 128 -1.98 5.33 -2.12
N ARG A 129 -2.62 4.37 -2.79
CA ARG A 129 -4.03 4.04 -2.50
C ARG A 129 -4.19 3.48 -1.09
N SER A 130 -3.24 2.64 -0.65
CA SER A 130 -3.33 2.00 0.66
C SER A 130 -3.27 3.00 1.81
N THR A 131 -2.58 4.13 1.65
CA THR A 131 -2.48 5.16 2.70
C THR A 131 -3.83 5.81 2.99
N TYR A 132 -4.68 6.05 1.98
CA TYR A 132 -6.05 6.54 2.20
C TYR A 132 -6.91 5.56 2.99
N ILE A 133 -6.77 4.27 2.71
CA ILE A 133 -7.52 3.24 3.44
C ILE A 133 -7.06 3.19 4.89
N VAL A 134 -5.75 3.20 5.12
CA VAL A 134 -5.17 3.13 6.46
C VAL A 134 -5.57 4.36 7.28
N GLU A 135 -5.47 5.55 6.71
CA GLU A 135 -5.92 6.79 7.33
C GLU A 135 -7.38 6.69 7.80
N TYR A 136 -8.28 6.27 6.89
CA TYR A 136 -9.68 6.09 7.21
C TYR A 136 -9.90 5.09 8.36
N LEU A 137 -9.20 3.94 8.34
CA LEU A 137 -9.32 2.93 9.39
C LEU A 137 -8.79 3.42 10.75
N LEU A 138 -7.75 4.25 10.76
CA LEU A 138 -7.20 4.83 11.98
C LEU A 138 -8.15 5.88 12.58
N ILE A 139 -8.74 6.75 11.75
CA ILE A 139 -9.74 7.73 12.20
C ILE A 139 -10.94 7.02 12.83
N GLN A 140 -11.49 6.00 12.16
CA GLN A 140 -12.66 5.26 12.66
C GLN A 140 -12.41 4.45 13.94
N LYS A 141 -11.15 4.23 14.32
CA LYS A 141 -10.80 3.58 15.60
C LYS A 141 -10.68 4.54 16.77
N ASN A 142 -10.47 5.82 16.47
CA ASN A 142 -10.32 6.88 17.47
C ASN A 142 -11.66 7.58 17.78
N GLU A 143 -12.70 7.30 17.01
CA GLU A 143 -14.11 7.66 17.25
C GLU A 143 -14.81 6.63 18.15
#